data_AF-A0AAQ0J6T4-F1
#
_entry.id   AF-A0AAQ0J6T4-F1
#
_cell.length_a   1.000
_cell.length_b   1.000
_cell.length_c   1.000
_cell.angle_alpha   90.00
_cell.angle_beta   90.00
_cell.angle_gamma   90.00
#
_symmetry.space_group_name_H-M   'P 1'
#
loop_
_entity.id
_entity.type
_entity.pdbx_description
1 polymer ?
#
loop_
_entity_poly.entity_id
_entity_poly.type
_entity_poly.pdbx_seq_one_letter_code
_entity_poly.pdbx_strand_id
1 'polypeptide(L)'
;MWRWSLVKLRLLSWLRFRKVRSFIPPDQYEEYSRSMLQLFCLWKDSDIMEWENTCQLLFGVCTKMSEDLLRNEQQQQVQSADKEQALAEWEKRVYELQSRLASQEDESRQEISKLQAENHWLQNRLAEKLQQSRHQNDVIDELKRDLVESVQQMEVSEGRRLCYEHKIRVLEEQIDRFLAKEEV
;
A
#
# COMPACT_ATOMS: atom_id res chain seq x y z
N MET A 1 15.32 57.83 -54.49
CA MET A 1 16.30 57.02 -53.73
C MET A 1 15.91 56.69 -52.29
N TRP A 2 15.25 57.57 -51.51
CA TRP A 2 14.92 57.31 -50.09
C TRP A 2 13.84 56.24 -49.82
N ARG A 3 12.90 56.02 -50.75
CA ARG A 3 11.83 55.02 -50.58
C ARG A 3 12.35 53.58 -50.63
N TRP A 4 13.38 53.33 -51.43
CA TRP A 4 14.03 52.03 -51.57
C TRP A 4 14.79 51.55 -50.34
N SER A 5 15.49 52.47 -49.68
CA SER A 5 16.19 52.20 -48.41
C SER A 5 15.17 51.75 -47.36
N LEU A 6 13.99 52.36 -47.33
CA LEU A 6 12.89 52.04 -46.41
C LEU A 6 12.25 50.67 -46.67
N VAL A 7 12.00 50.31 -47.94
CA VAL A 7 11.44 48.99 -48.30
C VAL A 7 12.45 47.86 -48.02
N LYS A 8 13.72 48.04 -48.41
CA LYS A 8 14.80 47.10 -48.05
C LYS A 8 14.99 46.99 -46.53
N LEU A 9 14.99 48.11 -45.80
CA LEU A 9 15.09 48.12 -44.34
C LEU A 9 13.91 47.39 -43.68
N ARG A 10 12.68 47.57 -44.17
CA ARG A 10 11.51 46.87 -43.63
C ARG A 10 11.55 45.37 -43.93
N LEU A 11 11.92 44.96 -45.14
CA LEU A 11 12.10 43.55 -45.51
C LEU A 11 13.25 42.88 -44.74
N LEU A 12 14.37 43.60 -44.54
CA LEU A 12 15.50 43.11 -43.74
C LEU A 12 15.18 43.10 -42.24
N SER A 13 14.37 44.04 -41.74
CA SER A 13 13.87 44.00 -40.36
C SER A 13 12.95 42.80 -40.12
N TRP A 14 12.10 42.47 -41.09
CA TRP A 14 11.29 41.26 -41.10
C TRP A 14 12.16 40.00 -40.99
N LEU A 15 13.24 39.93 -41.78
CA LEU A 15 14.19 38.82 -41.74
C LEU A 15 14.99 38.76 -40.42
N ARG A 16 15.30 39.90 -39.79
CA ARG A 16 16.00 39.95 -38.48
C ARG A 16 15.09 39.61 -37.30
N PHE A 17 13.82 40.03 -37.33
CA PHE A 17 12.85 39.72 -36.26
C PHE A 17 12.55 38.22 -36.18
N ARG A 18 12.66 37.48 -37.30
CA ARG A 18 12.51 36.01 -37.35
C ARG A 18 13.57 35.24 -36.56
N LYS A 19 14.76 35.80 -36.31
CA LYS A 19 15.84 35.11 -35.57
C LYS A 19 15.70 35.15 -34.04
N VAL A 20 14.80 35.96 -33.48
CA VAL A 20 14.79 36.27 -32.03
C VAL A 20 13.59 35.70 -31.27
N ARG A 21 12.52 35.27 -31.95
CA ARG A 21 11.30 34.75 -31.27
C ARG A 21 11.07 33.27 -31.55
N SER A 22 11.55 32.44 -30.63
CA SER A 22 11.30 30.99 -30.53
C SER A 22 9.99 30.64 -29.78
N PHE A 23 9.07 31.59 -29.59
CA PHE A 23 7.78 31.37 -28.95
C PHE A 23 6.67 32.02 -29.77
N ILE A 24 5.69 31.20 -30.19
CA ILE A 24 4.61 31.58 -31.12
C ILE A 24 3.31 31.75 -30.32
N PRO A 25 2.76 32.98 -30.19
CA PRO A 25 1.36 33.21 -29.81
C PRO A 25 0.44 33.29 -31.05
N PRO A 26 -0.89 33.14 -30.89
CA PRO A 26 -1.85 33.00 -31.99
C PRO A 26 -2.12 34.28 -32.81
N ASP A 27 -1.65 35.46 -32.37
CA ASP A 27 -1.94 36.76 -33.00
C ASP A 27 -1.08 37.12 -34.22
N GLN A 28 -0.15 36.25 -34.63
CA GLN A 28 0.81 36.62 -35.68
C GLN A 28 0.17 36.79 -37.08
N TYR A 29 -0.97 36.15 -37.37
CA TYR A 29 -1.63 36.28 -38.67
C TYR A 29 -2.10 37.72 -38.93
N GLU A 30 -2.60 38.42 -37.91
CA GLU A 30 -3.00 39.83 -38.03
C GLU A 30 -1.79 40.75 -38.24
N GLU A 31 -0.69 40.54 -37.52
CA GLU A 31 0.55 41.33 -37.69
C GLU A 31 1.18 41.14 -39.08
N TYR A 32 1.18 39.91 -39.61
CA TYR A 32 1.65 39.63 -40.95
C TYR A 32 0.75 40.25 -42.03
N SER A 33 -0.57 40.19 -41.85
CA SER A 33 -1.54 40.77 -42.79
C SER A 33 -1.40 42.30 -42.89
N ARG A 34 -1.21 42.97 -41.75
CA ARG A 34 -1.11 44.44 -41.67
C ARG A 34 0.18 44.96 -42.29
N SER A 35 1.27 44.22 -42.11
CA SER A 35 2.56 44.55 -42.70
C SER A 35 2.60 44.26 -44.21
N MET A 36 1.96 43.16 -44.66
CA MET A 36 1.77 42.86 -46.08
C MET A 36 0.95 43.97 -46.75
N LEU A 37 -0.16 44.40 -46.14
CA LEU A 37 -0.97 45.51 -46.64
C LEU A 37 -0.18 46.82 -46.78
N GLN A 38 0.69 47.14 -45.81
CA GLN A 38 1.57 48.32 -45.92
C GLN A 38 2.62 48.22 -47.03
N LEU A 39 3.11 47.02 -47.33
CA LEU A 39 3.99 46.78 -48.48
C LEU A 39 3.22 46.95 -49.81
N PHE A 40 1.99 46.44 -49.90
CA PHE A 40 1.11 46.65 -51.06
C PHE A 40 0.79 48.13 -51.30
N CYS A 41 0.62 48.95 -50.26
CA CYS A 41 0.41 50.39 -50.41
C CYS A 41 1.65 51.14 -50.93
N LEU A 42 2.86 50.66 -50.64
CA LEU A 42 4.11 51.21 -51.16
C LEU A 42 4.41 50.76 -52.60
N TRP A 43 3.74 49.70 -53.07
CA TRP A 43 3.93 49.08 -54.39
C TRP A 43 3.26 49.83 -55.57
N LYS A 44 2.39 50.80 -55.29
CA LYS A 44 1.64 51.55 -56.32
C LYS A 44 2.53 52.45 -57.21
N ASP A 45 3.69 52.88 -56.71
CA ASP A 45 4.57 53.87 -57.37
C ASP A 45 5.92 53.27 -57.85
N SER A 46 6.03 51.94 -57.95
CA SER A 46 7.29 51.21 -58.17
C SER A 46 7.42 50.65 -59.58
N ASP A 47 8.64 50.63 -60.11
CA ASP A 47 8.99 50.16 -61.46
C ASP A 47 8.86 48.62 -61.60
N ILE A 48 8.69 48.09 -62.82
CA ILE A 48 8.40 46.65 -63.06
C ILE A 48 9.52 45.73 -62.54
N MET A 49 10.78 46.17 -62.65
CA MET A 49 11.95 45.45 -62.11
C MET A 49 11.97 45.40 -60.58
N GLU A 50 11.35 46.37 -59.91
CA GLU A 50 11.25 46.42 -58.46
C GLU A 50 10.22 45.41 -57.97
N TRP A 51 9.11 45.32 -58.70
CA TRP A 51 8.05 44.32 -58.51
C TRP A 51 8.59 42.90 -58.58
N GLU A 52 9.36 42.59 -59.63
CA GLU A 52 9.92 41.26 -59.83
C GLU A 52 10.86 40.85 -58.68
N ASN A 53 11.72 41.76 -58.23
CA ASN A 53 12.62 41.52 -57.08
C ASN A 53 11.85 41.29 -55.77
N THR A 54 10.81 42.07 -55.50
CA THR A 54 9.99 41.86 -54.29
C THR A 54 9.17 40.58 -54.35
N CYS A 55 8.63 40.22 -55.52
CA CYS A 55 7.93 38.95 -55.72
C CYS A 55 8.88 37.76 -55.52
N GLN A 56 10.10 37.81 -56.04
CA GLN A 56 11.12 36.77 -55.81
C GLN A 56 11.49 36.65 -54.33
N LEU A 57 11.62 37.78 -53.62
CA LEU A 57 11.95 37.78 -52.20
C LEU A 57 10.81 37.20 -51.34
N LEU A 58 9.57 37.59 -51.64
CA LEU A 58 8.37 37.03 -50.98
C LEU A 58 8.21 35.54 -51.28
N PHE A 59 8.42 35.13 -52.53
CA PHE A 59 8.40 33.72 -52.92
C PHE A 59 9.44 32.90 -52.14
N GLY A 60 10.65 33.43 -51.97
CA GLY A 60 11.71 32.82 -51.16
C GLY A 60 11.40 32.78 -49.66
N VAL A 61 10.63 33.73 -49.14
CA VAL A 61 10.17 33.72 -47.74
C VAL A 61 9.04 32.70 -47.54
N CYS A 62 8.10 32.63 -48.49
CA CYS A 62 6.99 31.68 -48.47
C CYS A 62 7.46 30.21 -48.58
N THR A 63 8.40 29.90 -49.46
CA THR A 63 8.98 28.55 -49.59
C THR A 63 9.68 28.11 -48.31
N LYS A 64 10.49 28.99 -47.69
CA LYS A 64 11.11 28.68 -46.40
C LYS A 64 10.11 28.50 -45.26
N MET A 65 9.01 29.27 -45.24
CA MET A 65 7.95 29.07 -44.24
C MET A 65 7.22 27.74 -44.45
N SER A 66 6.96 27.32 -45.70
CA SER A 66 6.33 26.02 -45.94
C SER A 66 7.24 24.86 -45.57
N GLU A 67 8.54 24.95 -45.85
CA GLU A 67 9.52 23.93 -45.46
C GLU A 67 9.64 23.82 -43.93
N ASP A 68 9.70 24.94 -43.21
CA ASP A 68 9.74 24.95 -41.73
C ASP A 68 8.46 24.36 -41.13
N LEU A 69 7.28 24.66 -41.69
CA LEU A 69 6.01 24.10 -41.25
C LEU A 69 5.95 22.58 -41.46
N LEU A 70 6.32 22.11 -42.65
CA LEU A 70 6.37 20.67 -42.96
C LEU A 70 7.34 19.92 -42.04
N ARG A 71 8.49 20.53 -41.71
CA ARG A 71 9.48 19.94 -40.82
C ARG A 71 8.98 19.86 -39.36
N ASN A 72 8.26 20.89 -38.91
CA ASN A 72 7.64 20.91 -37.58
C ASN A 72 6.49 19.89 -37.47
N GLU A 73 5.66 19.76 -38.51
CA GLU A 73 4.60 18.73 -38.55
C GLU A 73 5.20 17.33 -38.47
N GLN A 74 6.25 17.03 -39.24
CA GLN A 74 6.93 15.74 -39.18
C GLN A 74 7.55 15.47 -37.80
N GLN A 75 8.18 16.47 -37.17
CA GLN A 75 8.72 16.32 -35.81
C GLN A 75 7.63 16.10 -34.76
N GLN A 76 6.49 16.78 -34.86
CA GLN A 76 5.36 16.58 -33.96
C GLN A 76 4.74 15.19 -34.13
N GLN A 77 4.67 14.68 -35.35
CA GLN A 77 4.14 13.34 -35.65
C GLN A 77 5.00 12.21 -35.05
N VAL A 78 6.32 12.35 -35.11
CA VAL A 78 7.25 11.39 -34.47
C VAL A 78 7.12 11.46 -32.94
N GLN A 79 7.05 12.67 -32.38
CA GLN A 79 6.88 12.83 -30.93
C GLN A 79 5.52 12.35 -30.41
N SER A 80 4.46 12.43 -31.21
CA SER A 80 3.14 11.88 -30.83
C SER A 80 3.16 10.36 -30.84
N ALA A 81 3.78 9.74 -31.84
CA ALA A 81 3.91 8.29 -31.92
C ALA A 81 4.71 7.72 -30.73
N ASP A 82 5.84 8.35 -30.36
CA ASP A 82 6.63 7.95 -29.19
C ASP A 82 5.82 8.07 -27.88
N LYS A 83 4.97 9.10 -27.76
CA LYS A 83 4.10 9.29 -26.58
C LYS A 83 2.99 8.24 -26.51
N GLU A 84 2.36 7.91 -27.63
CA GLU A 84 1.34 6.86 -27.69
C GLU A 84 1.91 5.49 -27.32
N GLN A 85 3.11 5.17 -27.81
CA GLN A 85 3.80 3.94 -27.46
C GLN A 85 4.17 3.91 -25.96
N ALA A 86 4.68 5.01 -25.42
CA ALA A 86 4.96 5.12 -23.98
C ALA A 86 3.69 4.99 -23.14
N LEU A 87 2.57 5.58 -23.56
CA LEU A 87 1.27 5.45 -22.88
C LEU A 87 0.80 3.99 -22.85
N ALA A 88 0.88 3.29 -23.97
CA ALA A 88 0.50 1.86 -24.03
C ALA A 88 1.37 0.98 -23.12
N GLU A 89 2.68 1.27 -23.03
CA GLU A 89 3.57 0.57 -22.09
C GLU A 89 3.21 0.85 -20.62
N TRP A 90 2.86 2.11 -20.29
CA TRP A 90 2.44 2.47 -18.95
C TRP A 90 1.09 1.86 -18.57
N GLU A 91 0.12 1.85 -19.48
CA GLU A 91 -1.17 1.19 -19.26
C GLU A 91 -0.99 -0.30 -18.98
N LYS A 92 -0.13 -0.97 -19.77
CA LYS A 92 0.19 -2.38 -19.54
C LYS A 92 0.85 -2.61 -18.17
N ARG A 93 1.82 -1.77 -17.78
CA ARG A 93 2.46 -1.87 -16.46
C ARG A 93 1.48 -1.63 -15.32
N VAL A 94 0.58 -0.65 -15.46
CA VAL A 94 -0.45 -0.38 -14.45
C VAL A 94 -1.37 -1.58 -14.31
N TYR A 95 -1.81 -2.18 -15.41
CA TYR A 95 -2.64 -3.39 -15.39
C TYR A 95 -1.92 -4.57 -14.72
N GLU A 96 -0.66 -4.82 -15.07
CA GLU A 96 0.15 -5.87 -14.45
C GLU A 96 0.33 -5.64 -12.94
N LEU A 97 0.57 -4.40 -12.51
CA LEU A 97 0.70 -4.04 -11.10
C LEU A 97 -0.61 -4.21 -10.34
N GLN A 98 -1.74 -3.78 -10.92
CA GLN A 98 -3.06 -3.96 -10.31
C GLN A 98 -3.40 -5.44 -10.15
N SER A 99 -3.12 -6.25 -11.16
CA SER A 99 -3.33 -7.71 -11.10
C SER A 99 -2.48 -8.36 -10.01
N ARG A 100 -1.19 -8.01 -9.90
CA ARG A 100 -0.31 -8.52 -8.83
C ARG A 100 -0.75 -8.08 -7.44
N LEU A 101 -1.20 -6.84 -7.31
CA LEU A 101 -1.67 -6.31 -6.03
C LEU A 101 -2.95 -7.06 -5.60
N ALA A 102 -3.89 -7.27 -6.52
CA ALA A 102 -5.10 -8.05 -6.25
C ALA A 102 -4.77 -9.50 -5.84
N SER A 103 -3.84 -10.16 -6.54
CA SER A 103 -3.44 -11.53 -6.16
C SER A 103 -2.78 -11.57 -4.78
N GLN A 104 -1.94 -10.60 -4.45
CA GLN A 104 -1.29 -10.52 -3.14
C GLN A 104 -2.31 -10.24 -2.03
N GLU A 105 -3.29 -9.37 -2.28
CA GLU A 105 -4.38 -9.12 -1.34
C GLU A 105 -5.21 -10.39 -1.10
N ASP A 106 -5.55 -11.13 -2.15
CA ASP A 106 -6.29 -12.39 -2.02
C ASP A 106 -5.50 -13.45 -1.25
N GLU A 107 -4.21 -13.62 -1.54
CA GLU A 107 -3.32 -14.52 -0.79
C GLU A 107 -3.26 -14.13 0.69
N SER A 108 -3.07 -12.84 0.99
CA SER A 108 -3.02 -12.33 2.36
C SER A 108 -4.34 -12.56 3.11
N ARG A 109 -5.49 -12.36 2.46
CA ARG A 109 -6.81 -12.62 3.05
C ARG A 109 -7.02 -14.10 3.35
N GLN A 110 -6.57 -14.98 2.45
CA GLN A 110 -6.62 -16.42 2.68
C GLN A 110 -5.73 -16.83 3.86
N GLU A 111 -4.52 -16.28 3.95
CA GLU A 111 -3.61 -16.55 5.07
C GLU A 111 -4.18 -16.05 6.39
N ILE A 112 -4.73 -14.82 6.42
CA ILE A 112 -5.42 -14.27 7.60
C ILE A 112 -6.58 -15.18 8.03
N SER A 113 -7.40 -15.65 7.09
CA SER A 113 -8.52 -16.55 7.37
C SER A 113 -8.06 -17.88 7.98
N LYS A 114 -6.98 -18.48 7.44
CA LYS A 114 -6.36 -19.69 8.00
C LYS A 114 -5.86 -19.46 9.43
N LEU A 115 -5.12 -18.38 9.65
CA LEU A 115 -4.59 -18.04 10.97
C LEU A 115 -5.71 -17.76 11.98
N GLN A 116 -6.81 -17.13 11.56
CA GLN A 116 -7.98 -16.93 12.42
C GLN A 116 -8.64 -18.25 12.80
N ALA A 117 -8.79 -19.18 11.85
CA ALA A 117 -9.34 -20.51 12.14
C ALA A 117 -8.46 -21.31 13.10
N GLU A 118 -7.13 -21.29 12.90
CA GLU A 118 -6.17 -21.92 13.81
C GLU A 118 -6.21 -21.28 15.20
N ASN A 119 -6.27 -19.95 15.28
CA ASN A 119 -6.36 -19.25 16.56
C ASN A 119 -7.63 -19.64 17.31
N HIS A 120 -8.78 -19.68 16.61
CA HIS A 120 -10.04 -20.11 17.21
C HIS A 120 -9.97 -21.56 17.71
N TRP A 121 -9.38 -22.46 16.92
CA TRP A 121 -9.16 -23.84 17.35
C TRP A 121 -8.28 -23.93 18.60
N LEU A 122 -7.17 -23.18 18.65
CA LEU A 122 -6.27 -23.12 19.80
C LEU A 122 -6.96 -22.57 21.05
N GLN A 123 -7.78 -21.53 20.90
CA GLN A 123 -8.58 -20.97 22.00
C GLN A 123 -9.55 -22.00 22.59
N ASN A 124 -10.29 -22.71 21.73
CA ASN A 124 -11.20 -23.77 22.16
C ASN A 124 -10.44 -24.89 22.87
N ARG A 125 -9.30 -25.31 22.30
CA ARG A 125 -8.45 -26.35 22.89
C ARG A 125 -7.88 -25.93 24.25
N LEU A 126 -7.50 -24.67 24.40
CA LEU A 126 -7.03 -24.11 25.67
C LEU A 126 -8.16 -24.09 26.71
N ALA A 127 -9.38 -23.70 26.32
CA ALA A 127 -10.53 -23.70 27.20
C ALA A 127 -10.86 -25.11 27.72
N GLU A 128 -10.85 -26.11 26.84
CA GLU A 128 -11.01 -27.53 27.23
C GLU A 128 -9.95 -27.96 28.26
N LYS A 129 -8.68 -27.60 28.03
CA LYS A 129 -7.58 -27.96 28.94
C LYS A 129 -7.69 -27.27 30.28
N LEU A 130 -8.11 -26.01 30.31
CA LEU A 130 -8.42 -25.28 31.53
C LEU A 130 -9.54 -25.95 32.32
N GLN A 131 -10.62 -26.38 31.66
CA GLN A 131 -11.71 -27.08 32.31
C GLN A 131 -11.26 -28.45 32.87
N GLN A 132 -10.47 -29.21 32.11
CA GLN A 132 -9.88 -30.47 32.58
C GLN A 132 -9.01 -30.25 33.83
N SER A 133 -8.16 -29.22 33.83
CA SER A 133 -7.30 -28.91 34.97
C SER A 133 -8.10 -28.50 36.21
N ARG A 134 -9.16 -27.70 36.05
CA ARG A 134 -10.06 -27.35 37.16
C ARG A 134 -10.72 -28.58 37.76
N HIS A 135 -11.29 -29.44 36.91
CA HIS A 135 -11.92 -30.68 37.36
C HIS A 135 -10.93 -31.60 38.09
N GLN A 136 -9.70 -31.73 37.58
CA GLN A 136 -8.66 -32.50 38.27
C GLN A 136 -8.32 -31.91 39.65
N ASN A 137 -8.31 -30.58 39.77
CA ASN A 137 -8.08 -29.94 41.06
C ASN A 137 -9.22 -30.19 42.05
N ASP A 138 -10.47 -30.14 41.59
CA ASP A 138 -11.65 -30.47 42.40
C ASP A 138 -11.57 -31.90 42.94
N VAL A 139 -11.19 -32.86 42.08
CA VAL A 139 -10.98 -34.27 42.47
C VAL A 139 -9.84 -34.41 43.48
N ILE A 140 -8.74 -33.68 43.29
CA ILE A 140 -7.62 -33.69 44.26
C ILE A 140 -8.08 -33.16 45.62
N ASP A 141 -8.89 -32.10 45.66
CA ASP A 141 -9.39 -31.54 46.91
C ASP A 141 -10.41 -32.44 47.60
N GLU A 142 -11.21 -33.19 46.84
CA GLU A 142 -12.03 -34.28 47.37
C GLU A 142 -11.16 -35.37 48.02
N LEU A 143 -10.18 -35.90 47.29
CA LEU A 143 -9.28 -36.94 47.80
C LEU A 143 -8.51 -36.51 49.06
N LYS A 144 -8.11 -35.23 49.14
CA LYS A 144 -7.49 -34.67 50.36
C LYS A 144 -8.44 -34.70 51.54
N ARG A 145 -9.72 -34.35 51.34
CA ARG A 145 -10.73 -34.39 52.41
C ARG A 145 -10.96 -35.83 52.89
N ASP A 146 -11.14 -36.76 51.96
CA ASP A 146 -11.33 -38.18 52.26
C ASP A 146 -10.13 -38.76 53.03
N LEU A 147 -8.91 -38.37 52.65
CA LEU A 147 -7.70 -38.80 53.34
C LEU A 147 -7.67 -38.27 54.79
N VAL A 148 -7.98 -36.98 54.99
CA VAL A 148 -8.05 -36.38 56.33
C VAL A 148 -9.09 -37.08 57.19
N GLU A 149 -10.27 -37.35 56.64
CA GLU A 149 -11.33 -38.06 57.36
C GLU A 149 -10.89 -39.49 57.74
N SER A 150 -10.27 -40.21 56.80
CA SER A 150 -9.75 -41.57 57.04
C SER A 150 -8.69 -41.58 58.14
N VAL A 151 -7.77 -40.61 58.15
CA VAL A 151 -6.76 -40.46 59.21
C VAL A 151 -7.43 -40.18 60.55
N GLN A 152 -8.39 -39.26 60.62
CA GLN A 152 -9.11 -38.96 61.86
C GLN A 152 -9.87 -40.19 62.40
N GLN A 153 -10.51 -40.96 61.52
CA GLN A 153 -11.19 -42.20 61.91
C GLN A 153 -10.20 -43.24 62.45
N MET A 154 -9.02 -43.34 61.82
CA MET A 154 -7.94 -44.22 62.28
C MET A 154 -7.45 -43.81 63.68
N GLU A 155 -7.15 -42.53 63.89
CA GLU A 155 -6.73 -41.99 65.19
C GLU A 155 -7.77 -42.25 66.29
N VAL A 156 -9.06 -42.05 65.99
CA VAL A 156 -10.15 -42.39 66.91
C VAL A 156 -10.19 -43.88 67.21
N SER A 157 -10.01 -44.74 66.20
CA SER A 157 -10.00 -46.20 66.38
C SER A 157 -8.82 -46.65 67.24
N GLU A 158 -7.65 -46.02 67.08
CA GLU A 158 -6.47 -46.29 67.89
C GLU A 158 -6.66 -45.81 69.33
N GLY A 159 -7.23 -44.62 69.54
CA GLY A 159 -7.62 -44.14 70.86
C GLY A 159 -8.55 -45.12 71.58
N ARG A 160 -9.57 -45.65 70.88
CA ARG A 160 -10.46 -46.69 71.43
C ARG A 160 -9.71 -47.96 71.79
N ARG A 161 -8.79 -48.43 70.92
CA ARG A 161 -7.94 -49.59 71.18
C ARG A 161 -7.14 -49.43 72.48
N LEU A 162 -6.50 -48.28 72.68
CA LEU A 162 -5.73 -47.99 73.90
C LEU A 162 -6.61 -47.97 75.15
N CYS A 163 -7.82 -47.42 75.07
CA CYS A 163 -8.77 -47.47 76.19
C CYS A 163 -9.18 -48.91 76.55
N TYR A 164 -9.45 -49.75 75.55
CA TYR A 164 -9.76 -51.17 75.79
C TYR A 164 -8.56 -51.92 76.38
N GLU A 165 -7.36 -51.68 75.86
CA GLU A 165 -6.12 -52.27 76.37
C GLU A 165 -5.90 -51.90 77.85
N HIS A 166 -6.11 -50.63 78.22
CA HIS A 166 -6.06 -50.20 79.60
C HIS A 166 -7.14 -50.86 80.48
N LYS A 167 -8.38 -50.96 79.98
CA LYS A 167 -9.49 -51.57 80.72
C LYS A 167 -9.24 -53.06 80.98
N ILE A 168 -8.71 -53.79 80.00
CA ILE A 168 -8.32 -55.19 80.13
C ILE A 168 -7.27 -55.33 81.23
N ARG A 169 -6.20 -54.53 81.20
CA ARG A 169 -5.13 -54.55 82.22
C ARG A 169 -5.67 -54.33 83.64
N VAL A 170 -6.56 -53.35 83.82
CA VAL A 170 -7.17 -53.08 85.14
C VAL A 170 -8.03 -54.27 85.62
N LEU A 171 -8.74 -54.93 84.71
CA LEU A 171 -9.53 -56.11 85.05
C LEU A 171 -8.64 -57.30 85.41
N GLU A 172 -7.54 -57.52 84.68
CA GLU A 172 -6.53 -58.53 85.00
C GLU A 172 -5.95 -58.30 86.40
N GLU A 173 -5.52 -57.06 86.72
CA GLU A 173 -5.03 -56.70 88.06
C GLU A 173 -6.10 -56.87 89.16
N GLN A 174 -7.38 -56.70 88.84
CA GLN A 174 -8.46 -56.99 89.79
C GLN A 174 -8.60 -58.48 90.04
N ILE A 175 -8.60 -59.29 88.97
CA ILE A 175 -8.67 -60.75 89.05
C ILE A 175 -7.49 -61.29 89.88
N ASP A 176 -6.26 -60.85 89.61
CA ASP A 176 -5.07 -61.27 90.35
C ASP A 176 -5.20 -60.96 91.85
N ARG A 177 -5.74 -59.79 92.20
CA ARG A 177 -5.99 -59.41 93.60
C ARG A 177 -7.11 -60.21 94.25
N PHE A 178 -8.12 -60.63 93.50
CA PHE A 178 -9.17 -61.49 94.01
C PHE A 178 -8.64 -62.90 94.27
N LEU A 179 -7.90 -63.49 93.32
CA LEU A 179 -7.29 -64.81 93.47
C LEU A 179 -6.29 -64.83 94.63
N ALA A 180 -5.42 -63.82 94.75
CA ALA A 180 -4.49 -63.71 95.86
C ALA A 180 -5.15 -63.56 97.25
N LYS A 181 -6.42 -63.14 97.31
CA LYS A 181 -7.21 -63.10 98.55
C LYS A 181 -7.94 -64.41 98.84
N GLU A 182 -8.20 -65.23 97.82
CA GLU A 182 -8.81 -66.57 97.98
C GLU A 182 -7.76 -67.63 98.35
N GLU A 183 -6.47 -67.38 98.11
CA GLU A 183 -5.35 -68.25 98.50
C GLU A 183 -4.85 -68.06 99.95
N VAL A 184 -5.47 -67.19 100.75
CA VAL A 184 -5.20 -66.95 102.19
C VAL A 184 -6.36 -67.44 103.05
#